data_AF-A0A1C6GC24-F1
#
_entry.id   AF-A0A1C6GC24-F1
#
_cell.length_a   1.000
_cell.length_b   1.000
_cell.length_c   1.000
_cell.angle_alpha   90.00
_cell.angle_beta   90.00
_cell.angle_gamma   90.00
#
_symmetry.space_group_name_H-M   'P 1'
#
loop_
_entity.id
_entity.type
_entity.pdbx_description
1 polymer ?
#
loop_
_entity_poly.entity_id
_entity_poly.type
_entity_poly.pdbx_seq_one_letter_code
_entity_poly.pdbx_strand_id
1 'polypeptide(L)'
;MSWLNGELILNGMSKKDLAYAHDYIRSTVRNNGDTEEFPNLGENLLPIVQRKIICKSYEDAKELADSLNWEREYNLLIPFKDVDNIKETKKMKNLHERIKKEETKLNEYVKKTDCKNYKSKYIGCPQCGSKINKEYIYNCRCPVCREDLRSETTKITINRHKDNIKKITKELRIEKEKCSNKAKTKYLLLFEEYCG
;
A
#
# COMPACT_ATOMS: atom_id res chain seq x y z
N MET A 1 21.94 16.57 -0.49
CA MET A 1 22.23 15.29 0.19
C MET A 1 21.09 14.37 -0.15
N SER A 2 21.31 13.45 -1.09
CA SER A 2 20.27 12.52 -1.53
C SER A 2 20.23 11.34 -0.57
N TRP A 3 19.02 11.03 -0.10
CA TRP A 3 18.74 9.89 0.79
C TRP A 3 17.78 8.96 0.09
N LEU A 4 18.03 7.67 0.20
CA LEU A 4 17.24 6.62 -0.42
C LEU A 4 16.53 5.83 0.68
N ASN A 5 15.20 5.79 0.61
CA ASN A 5 14.40 4.95 1.48
C ASN A 5 14.05 3.62 0.81
N GLY A 6 13.90 2.57 1.60
CA GLY A 6 13.46 1.27 1.11
C GLY A 6 12.99 0.34 2.20
N GLU A 7 12.40 -0.78 1.77
CA GLU A 7 11.88 -1.82 2.65
C GLU A 7 12.24 -3.21 2.15
N LEU A 8 12.45 -4.14 3.09
CA LEU A 8 12.73 -5.53 2.81
C LEU A 8 12.07 -6.42 3.87
N ILE A 9 11.44 -7.52 3.43
CA ILE A 9 10.87 -8.52 4.34
C ILE A 9 11.85 -9.70 4.45
N LEU A 10 12.26 -10.01 5.68
CA LEU A 10 13.10 -11.16 6.00
C LEU A 10 12.27 -12.29 6.62
N ASN A 11 12.56 -13.52 6.20
CA ASN A 11 11.90 -14.73 6.73
C ASN A 11 12.51 -15.22 8.05
N GLY A 12 13.68 -14.69 8.43
CA GLY A 12 14.45 -15.14 9.58
C GLY A 12 15.54 -14.15 9.96
N MET A 13 16.30 -14.51 11.00
CA MET A 13 17.40 -13.73 11.58
C MET A 13 18.72 -14.52 11.61
N SER A 14 18.88 -15.47 10.69
CA SER A 14 20.15 -16.17 10.56
C SER A 14 21.24 -15.20 10.08
N LYS A 15 22.51 -15.57 10.29
CA LYS A 15 23.64 -14.79 9.73
C LYS A 15 23.51 -14.59 8.22
N LYS A 16 22.94 -15.57 7.52
CA LYS A 16 22.67 -15.50 6.07
C LYS A 16 21.59 -14.47 5.74
N ASP A 17 20.52 -14.39 6.53
CA ASP A 17 19.44 -13.43 6.33
C ASP A 17 19.94 -11.99 6.55
N LEU A 18 20.77 -11.77 7.56
CA LEU A 18 21.37 -10.47 7.83
C LEU A 18 22.42 -10.07 6.79
N ALA A 19 23.23 -11.01 6.30
CA ALA A 19 24.15 -10.76 5.19
C ALA A 19 23.38 -10.37 3.91
N TYR A 20 22.31 -11.10 3.60
CA TYR A 20 21.43 -10.78 2.48
C TYR A 20 20.81 -9.38 2.61
N ALA A 21 20.34 -9.01 3.81
CA ALA A 21 19.82 -7.67 4.07
C ALA A 21 20.86 -6.58 3.82
N HIS A 22 22.09 -6.78 4.29
CA HIS A 22 23.20 -5.85 4.10
C HIS A 22 23.55 -5.69 2.60
N ASP A 23 23.66 -6.82 1.88
CA ASP A 23 23.94 -6.81 0.44
C ASP A 23 22.80 -6.16 -0.37
N TYR A 24 21.55 -6.38 0.04
CA TYR A 24 20.38 -5.75 -0.56
C TYR A 24 20.42 -4.23 -0.40
N ILE A 25 20.69 -3.72 0.80
CA ILE A 25 20.79 -2.28 1.04
C ILE A 25 21.95 -1.70 0.24
N ARG A 26 23.15 -2.31 0.32
CA ARG A 26 24.34 -1.83 -0.41
C ARG A 26 24.11 -1.76 -1.91
N SER A 27 23.55 -2.82 -2.52
CA SER A 27 23.24 -2.82 -3.95
C SER A 27 22.20 -1.77 -4.32
N THR A 28 21.17 -1.60 -3.49
CA THR A 28 20.11 -0.60 -3.69
C THR A 28 20.68 0.82 -3.65
N VAL A 29 21.54 1.14 -2.68
CA VAL A 29 22.22 2.45 -2.58
C VAL A 29 23.11 2.69 -3.80
N ARG A 30 23.96 1.72 -4.16
CA ARG A 30 24.89 1.86 -5.30
C ARG A 30 24.20 2.00 -6.64
N ASN A 31 23.07 1.32 -6.84
CA ASN A 31 22.29 1.43 -8.07
C ASN A 31 21.58 2.79 -8.24
N ASN A 32 21.44 3.56 -7.16
CA ASN A 32 20.75 4.86 -7.16
C ASN A 32 21.68 6.04 -6.88
N GLY A 33 22.99 5.81 -6.72
CA GLY A 33 23.98 6.85 -6.45
C GLY A 33 25.06 6.92 -7.52
N ASP A 34 25.78 8.03 -7.55
CA ASP A 34 26.92 8.22 -8.46
C ASP A 34 28.14 7.47 -7.92
N THR A 35 28.35 6.26 -8.42
CA THR A 35 29.50 5.45 -8.01
C THR A 35 30.83 5.89 -8.64
N GLU A 36 30.81 6.78 -9.64
CA GLU A 36 32.04 7.39 -10.19
C GLU A 36 32.56 8.46 -9.23
N GLU A 37 31.67 9.32 -8.73
CA GLU A 37 32.01 10.34 -7.73
C GLU A 37 32.25 9.73 -6.34
N PHE A 38 31.43 8.74 -5.95
CA PHE A 38 31.47 8.09 -4.64
C PHE A 38 31.73 6.57 -4.76
N PRO A 39 32.99 6.13 -4.98
CA PRO A 39 33.30 4.71 -5.20
C PRO A 39 32.98 3.81 -4.00
N ASN A 40 33.08 4.37 -2.78
CA ASN A 40 32.81 3.67 -1.51
C ASN A 40 31.33 3.77 -1.07
N LEU A 41 30.42 4.16 -1.96
CA LEU A 41 29.02 4.27 -1.63
C LEU A 41 28.44 2.90 -1.23
N GLY A 42 27.69 2.87 -0.13
CA GLY A 42 27.12 1.65 0.43
C GLY A 42 28.10 0.76 1.20
N GLU A 43 29.37 1.14 1.39
CA GLU A 43 30.30 0.40 2.26
C GLU A 43 30.05 0.66 3.75
N ASN A 44 29.67 1.89 4.09
CA ASN A 44 29.40 2.33 5.46
C ASN A 44 27.89 2.48 5.69
N LEU A 45 27.16 1.36 5.63
CA LEU A 45 25.73 1.36 5.91
C LEU A 45 25.46 1.69 7.38
N LEU A 46 24.32 2.34 7.63
CA LEU A 46 23.82 2.56 8.97
C LEU A 46 23.54 1.23 9.69
N PRO A 47 23.73 1.18 11.01
CA PRO A 47 23.55 -0.05 11.77
C PRO A 47 22.09 -0.51 11.73
N ILE A 48 21.87 -1.83 11.62
CA ILE A 48 20.53 -2.41 11.73
C ILE A 48 20.15 -2.55 13.20
N VAL A 49 19.09 -1.86 13.63
CA VAL A 49 18.58 -1.87 15.01
C VAL A 49 17.24 -2.60 15.06
N GLN A 50 17.23 -3.72 15.79
CA GLN A 50 16.04 -4.53 15.96
C GLN A 50 15.16 -4.07 17.13
N ARG A 51 13.84 -3.97 16.91
CA ARG A 51 12.85 -3.81 17.97
C ARG A 51 12.51 -5.13 18.64
N LYS A 52 12.36 -5.08 19.97
CA LYS A 52 12.00 -6.26 20.79
C LYS A 52 10.52 -6.61 20.72
N ILE A 53 9.67 -5.62 20.43
CA ILE A 53 8.22 -5.80 20.35
C ILE A 53 7.89 -6.53 19.05
N ILE A 54 7.16 -7.64 19.16
CA ILE A 54 6.65 -8.39 18.00
C ILE A 54 5.26 -7.86 17.66
N CYS A 55 5.16 -7.21 16.52
CA CYS A 55 3.90 -6.67 15.99
C CYS A 55 2.95 -7.78 15.56
N LYS A 56 1.65 -7.52 15.66
CA LYS A 56 0.59 -8.50 15.37
C LYS A 56 0.37 -8.73 13.88
N SER A 57 0.83 -7.80 13.03
CA SER A 57 0.68 -7.80 11.58
C SER A 57 1.76 -6.93 10.93
N TYR A 58 1.87 -7.00 9.60
CA TYR A 58 2.76 -6.13 8.82
C TYR A 58 2.39 -4.65 8.99
N GLU A 59 1.10 -4.35 8.97
CA GLU A 59 0.58 -2.99 9.13
C GLU A 59 0.85 -2.43 10.53
N ASP A 60 0.74 -3.26 11.58
CA ASP A 60 1.11 -2.88 12.94
C ASP A 60 2.61 -2.56 13.07
N ALA A 61 3.46 -3.24 12.29
CA ALA A 61 4.89 -2.92 12.22
C ALA A 61 5.17 -1.60 11.49
N LYS A 62 4.41 -1.28 10.43
CA LYS A 62 4.47 0.02 9.74
C LYS A 62 4.00 1.15 10.65
N GLU A 63 2.86 0.99 11.32
CA GLU A 63 2.35 1.97 12.28
C GLU A 63 3.36 2.21 13.43
N LEU A 64 4.05 1.16 13.90
CA LEU A 64 5.14 1.31 14.86
C LEU A 64 6.33 2.08 14.26
N ALA A 65 6.74 1.76 13.04
CA ALA A 65 7.84 2.46 12.37
C ALA A 65 7.57 3.96 12.20
N ASP A 66 6.36 4.33 11.76
CA ASP A 66 5.94 5.72 11.57
C ASP A 66 5.91 6.52 12.88
N SER A 67 5.75 5.83 14.02
CA SER A 67 5.78 6.47 15.35
C SER A 67 7.19 6.71 15.89
N LEU A 68 8.22 6.19 15.23
CA LEU A 68 9.62 6.24 15.67
C LEU A 68 10.41 7.24 14.82
N ASN A 69 11.33 7.96 15.44
CA ASN A 69 12.35 8.71 14.71
C ASN A 69 13.56 7.79 14.47
N TRP A 70 13.62 7.15 13.30
CA TRP A 70 14.68 6.20 12.95
C TRP A 70 15.43 6.56 11.67
N GLU A 71 14.73 7.27 10.79
CA GLU A 71 15.20 7.85 9.54
C GLU A 71 16.59 8.48 9.71
N ARG A 72 17.54 8.06 8.86
CA ARG A 72 18.93 8.57 8.79
C ARG A 72 19.83 8.33 10.00
N GLU A 73 19.31 7.71 11.07
CA GLU A 73 20.11 7.37 12.25
C GLU A 73 20.52 5.89 12.26
N TYR A 74 19.61 5.01 11.85
CA TYR A 74 19.82 3.56 11.80
C TYR A 74 18.83 2.90 10.85
N ASN A 75 19.10 1.67 10.45
CA ASN A 75 18.15 0.85 9.71
C ASN A 75 17.23 0.11 10.69
N LEU A 76 15.92 0.28 10.55
CA LEU A 76 14.94 -0.20 11.52
C LEU A 76 14.46 -1.62 11.16
N LEU A 77 14.60 -2.55 12.10
CA LEU A 77 14.13 -3.92 11.93
C LEU A 77 13.03 -4.26 12.95
N ILE A 78 11.82 -4.54 12.48
CA ILE A 78 10.66 -4.83 13.33
C ILE A 78 10.15 -6.26 13.08
N PRO A 79 10.14 -7.14 14.09
CA PRO A 79 9.50 -8.44 13.97
C PRO A 79 7.98 -8.29 13.94
N PHE A 80 7.31 -9.02 13.04
CA PHE A 80 5.86 -9.05 12.92
C PHE A 80 5.32 -10.46 12.65
N LYS A 81 4.05 -10.68 12.96
CA LYS A 81 3.37 -11.94 12.64
C LYS A 81 2.84 -11.92 11.21
N ASP A 82 3.26 -12.89 10.41
CA ASP A 82 2.82 -13.10 9.03
C ASP A 82 1.41 -13.69 8.97
N VAL A 83 0.43 -12.83 9.26
CA VAL A 83 -0.98 -13.22 9.39
C VAL A 83 -1.65 -13.57 8.06
N ASP A 84 -1.04 -13.19 6.93
CA ASP A 84 -1.56 -13.46 5.59
C ASP A 84 -1.34 -14.91 5.15
N ASN A 85 -0.30 -15.57 5.69
CA ASN A 85 0.03 -16.95 5.37
C ASN A 85 -0.53 -17.96 6.39
N ILE A 86 -1.51 -17.56 7.21
CA ILE A 86 -2.21 -18.45 8.13
C ILE A 86 -3.31 -19.22 7.40
N LYS A 87 -3.54 -20.48 7.80
CA LYS A 87 -4.72 -21.25 7.37
C LYS A 87 -6.01 -20.48 7.67
N GLU A 88 -6.74 -20.12 6.63
CA GLU A 88 -7.97 -19.36 6.74
C GLU A 88 -9.03 -20.06 7.59
N THR A 89 -9.65 -19.29 8.48
CA THR A 89 -10.83 -19.74 9.22
C THR A 89 -12.09 -19.60 8.37
N LYS A 90 -13.17 -20.30 8.73
CA LYS A 90 -14.48 -20.16 8.06
C LYS A 90 -14.97 -18.70 8.05
N LYS A 91 -14.65 -17.94 9.10
CA LYS A 91 -15.01 -16.52 9.22
C LYS A 91 -14.21 -15.63 8.25
N MET A 92 -12.90 -15.88 8.10
CA MET A 92 -12.08 -15.17 7.11
C MET A 92 -12.57 -15.42 5.69
N LYS A 93 -12.90 -16.68 5.34
CA LYS A 93 -13.48 -17.02 4.04
C LYS A 93 -14.77 -16.26 3.75
N ASN A 94 -15.68 -16.22 4.73
CA ASN A 94 -16.92 -15.46 4.60
C ASN A 94 -16.65 -13.95 4.39
N LEU A 95 -15.69 -13.37 5.11
CA LEU A 95 -15.30 -11.97 4.94
C LEU A 95 -14.71 -11.72 3.54
N HIS A 96 -13.85 -12.60 3.02
CA HIS A 96 -13.34 -12.53 1.66
C HIS A 96 -14.45 -12.59 0.62
N GLU A 97 -15.40 -13.51 0.76
CA GLU A 97 -16.56 -13.61 -0.12
C GLU A 97 -17.41 -12.34 -0.08
N ARG A 98 -17.63 -11.75 1.11
CA ARG A 98 -18.34 -10.48 1.28
C ARG A 98 -17.62 -9.32 0.59
N ILE A 99 -16.29 -9.23 0.72
CA ILE A 99 -15.47 -8.21 0.03
C ILE A 99 -15.63 -8.37 -1.48
N LYS A 100 -15.38 -9.57 -2.00
CA LYS A 100 -15.49 -9.86 -3.44
C LYS A 100 -16.88 -9.55 -3.98
N LYS A 101 -17.94 -9.89 -3.24
CA LYS A 101 -19.32 -9.59 -3.62
C LYS A 101 -19.57 -8.08 -3.70
N GLU A 102 -19.04 -7.30 -2.75
CA GLU A 102 -19.20 -5.85 -2.73
C GLU A 102 -18.36 -5.16 -3.81
N GLU A 103 -17.15 -5.66 -4.09
CA GLU A 103 -16.31 -5.21 -5.22
C GLU A 103 -16.98 -5.47 -6.56
N THR A 104 -17.59 -6.64 -6.76
CA THR A 104 -18.35 -6.96 -7.96
C THR A 104 -19.51 -5.97 -8.15
N LYS A 105 -20.30 -5.70 -7.10
CA LYS A 105 -21.37 -4.69 -7.15
C LYS A 105 -20.85 -3.30 -7.50
N LEU A 106 -19.73 -2.89 -6.90
CA LEU A 106 -19.11 -1.60 -7.19
C LEU A 106 -18.70 -1.51 -8.66
N ASN A 107 -18.03 -2.54 -9.18
CA ASN A 107 -17.57 -2.58 -10.56
C ASN A 107 -18.75 -2.58 -11.55
N GLU A 108 -19.78 -3.37 -11.29
CA GLU A 108 -21.02 -3.38 -12.08
C GLU A 108 -21.70 -2.00 -12.05
N TYR A 109 -21.80 -1.38 -10.87
CA TYR A 109 -22.42 -0.07 -10.72
C TYR A 109 -21.62 1.02 -11.44
N VAL A 110 -20.29 1.03 -11.34
CA VAL A 110 -19.42 1.97 -12.07
C VAL A 110 -19.57 1.79 -13.57
N LYS A 111 -19.55 0.56 -14.08
CA LYS A 111 -19.77 0.27 -15.51
C LYS A 111 -21.15 0.73 -15.98
N LYS A 112 -22.19 0.49 -15.19
CA LYS A 112 -23.57 0.90 -15.51
C LYS A 112 -23.72 2.42 -15.53
N THR A 113 -23.08 3.11 -14.60
CA THR A 113 -23.18 4.56 -14.41
C THR A 113 -22.12 5.36 -15.18
N ASP A 114 -21.37 4.71 -16.07
CA ASP A 114 -20.38 5.36 -16.91
C ASP A 114 -21.04 6.43 -17.81
N CYS A 115 -20.43 7.61 -17.87
CA CYS A 115 -20.84 8.71 -18.74
C CYS A 115 -20.96 8.29 -20.21
N LYS A 116 -20.20 7.27 -20.66
CA LYS A 116 -20.32 6.71 -22.02
C LYS A 116 -21.70 6.13 -22.32
N ASN A 117 -22.42 5.66 -21.31
CA ASN A 117 -23.76 5.10 -21.45
C ASN A 117 -24.85 6.19 -21.56
N TYR A 118 -24.51 7.47 -21.38
CA TYR A 118 -25.50 8.54 -21.45
C TYR A 118 -25.95 8.73 -22.91
N LYS A 119 -27.26 9.00 -23.07
CA LYS A 119 -27.89 9.17 -24.39
C LYS A 119 -27.39 10.43 -25.11
N SER A 120 -26.98 11.46 -24.37
CA SER A 120 -26.51 12.72 -24.95
C SER A 120 -25.13 12.58 -25.60
N LYS A 121 -24.94 13.23 -26.75
CA LYS A 121 -23.62 13.34 -27.43
C LYS A 121 -22.65 14.23 -26.65
N TYR A 122 -23.20 15.22 -25.95
CA TYR A 122 -22.44 16.16 -25.12
C TYR A 122 -22.84 16.04 -23.66
N ILE A 123 -21.88 16.21 -22.77
CA ILE A 123 -22.06 16.21 -21.31
C ILE A 123 -21.52 17.55 -20.78
N GLY A 124 -22.32 18.23 -19.96
CA GLY A 124 -21.90 19.44 -19.27
C GLY A 124 -21.14 19.10 -17.99
N CYS A 125 -20.03 19.79 -17.73
CA CYS A 125 -19.34 19.68 -16.46
C CYS A 125 -20.09 20.49 -15.38
N PRO A 126 -20.46 19.89 -14.24
CA PRO A 126 -21.16 20.62 -13.17
C PRO A 126 -20.28 21.68 -12.49
N GLN A 127 -18.95 21.60 -12.62
CA GLN A 127 -18.02 22.50 -11.95
C GLN A 127 -17.56 23.66 -12.84
N CYS A 128 -17.03 23.38 -14.04
CA CYS A 128 -16.51 24.44 -14.93
C CYS A 128 -17.48 24.83 -16.04
N GLY A 129 -18.67 24.23 -16.12
CA GLY A 129 -19.68 24.53 -17.13
C GLY A 129 -19.35 24.09 -18.56
N SER A 130 -18.17 23.48 -18.79
CA SER A 130 -17.74 23.07 -20.13
C SER A 130 -18.67 22.02 -20.73
N LYS A 131 -19.01 22.21 -22.01
CA LYS A 131 -19.79 21.25 -22.81
C LYS A 131 -18.84 20.32 -23.57
N ILE A 132 -18.76 19.07 -23.15
CA ILE A 132 -17.73 18.12 -23.58
C ILE A 132 -18.36 17.05 -24.48
N ASN A 133 -17.76 16.75 -25.63
CA ASN A 133 -18.16 15.58 -26.42
C ASN A 133 -17.78 14.31 -25.64
N LYS A 134 -18.76 13.40 -25.52
CA LYS A 134 -18.65 12.13 -24.78
C LYS A 134 -17.44 11.27 -25.18
N GLU A 135 -17.00 11.35 -26.43
CA GLU A 135 -15.84 10.62 -26.95
C GLU A 135 -14.52 11.01 -26.26
N TYR A 136 -14.41 12.25 -25.77
CA TYR A 136 -13.22 12.75 -25.08
C TYR A 136 -13.27 12.56 -23.56
N ILE A 137 -14.33 11.94 -23.02
CA ILE A 137 -14.46 11.70 -21.58
C ILE A 137 -13.82 10.36 -21.23
N TYR A 138 -12.78 10.42 -20.40
CA TYR A 138 -12.12 9.24 -19.83
C TYR A 138 -12.42 9.15 -18.33
N ASN A 139 -12.74 7.94 -17.86
CA ASN A 139 -13.07 7.65 -16.45
C ASN A 139 -14.12 8.58 -15.83
N CYS A 140 -15.10 9.03 -16.63
CA CYS A 140 -16.14 9.98 -16.21
C CYS A 140 -15.58 11.31 -15.65
N ARG A 141 -14.36 11.71 -16.00
CA ARG A 141 -13.77 12.97 -15.55
C ARG A 141 -13.79 14.03 -16.63
N CYS A 142 -13.99 15.28 -16.20
CA CYS A 142 -13.86 16.45 -17.06
C CYS A 142 -12.41 16.56 -17.59
N PRO A 143 -12.18 16.69 -18.90
CA PRO A 143 -10.84 16.86 -19.45
C PRO A 143 -10.22 18.22 -19.09
N VAL A 144 -11.05 19.21 -18.69
CA VAL A 144 -10.61 20.56 -18.35
C VAL A 144 -10.25 20.67 -16.87
N CYS A 145 -11.18 20.32 -15.97
CA CYS A 145 -11.01 20.52 -14.52
C CYS A 145 -10.90 19.22 -13.70
N ARG A 146 -10.93 18.05 -14.36
CA ARG A 146 -10.85 16.70 -13.74
C ARG A 146 -11.98 16.33 -12.77
N GLU A 147 -13.01 17.17 -12.66
CA GLU A 147 -14.21 16.90 -11.86
C GLU A 147 -14.95 15.64 -12.34
N ASP A 148 -15.52 14.89 -11.41
CA ASP A 148 -16.36 13.74 -11.72
C ASP A 148 -17.71 14.21 -12.28
N LEU A 149 -18.00 13.78 -13.52
CA LEU A 149 -19.16 14.20 -14.30
C LEU A 149 -20.44 13.43 -13.96
N ARG A 150 -20.36 12.41 -13.09
CA ARG A 150 -21.53 11.64 -12.68
C ARG A 150 -22.40 12.44 -11.73
N SER A 151 -23.66 12.04 -11.61
CA SER A 151 -24.60 12.64 -10.66
C SER A 151 -24.13 12.46 -9.21
N GLU A 152 -24.54 13.38 -8.34
CA GLU A 152 -24.19 13.32 -6.92
C GLU A 152 -24.66 12.02 -6.26
N THR A 153 -25.86 11.55 -6.60
CA THR A 153 -26.38 10.26 -6.12
C THR A 153 -25.48 9.07 -6.52
N THR A 154 -24.91 9.10 -7.73
CA THR A 154 -23.97 8.08 -8.19
C THR A 154 -22.65 8.16 -7.41
N LYS A 155 -22.11 9.37 -7.19
CA LYS A 155 -20.90 9.58 -6.38
C LYS A 155 -21.09 9.04 -4.96
N ILE A 156 -22.19 9.40 -4.30
CA ILE A 156 -22.54 8.92 -2.95
C ILE A 156 -22.65 7.40 -2.92
N THR A 157 -23.31 6.78 -3.91
CA THR A 157 -23.47 5.31 -3.96
C THR A 157 -22.14 4.59 -4.14
N ILE A 158 -21.26 5.11 -5.00
CA ILE A 158 -19.90 4.58 -5.19
C ILE A 158 -19.10 4.67 -3.88
N ASN A 159 -19.15 5.83 -3.22
CA ASN A 159 -18.45 6.03 -1.95
C ASN A 159 -18.97 5.08 -0.88
N ARG A 160 -20.28 4.86 -0.79
CA ARG A 160 -20.88 3.87 0.12
C ARG A 160 -20.32 2.46 -0.10
N HIS A 161 -20.20 2.00 -1.34
CA HIS A 161 -19.61 0.70 -1.65
C HIS A 161 -18.13 0.63 -1.25
N LYS A 162 -17.35 1.68 -1.54
CA LYS A 162 -15.94 1.79 -1.11
C LYS A 162 -15.81 1.74 0.42
N ASP A 163 -16.67 2.45 1.13
CA ASP A 163 -16.67 2.48 2.60
C ASP A 163 -17.08 1.14 3.19
N ASN A 164 -18.03 0.42 2.58
CA ASN A 164 -18.37 -0.95 2.97
C ASN A 164 -17.17 -1.89 2.78
N ILE A 165 -16.48 -1.83 1.64
CA ILE A 165 -15.27 -2.63 1.38
C ILE A 165 -14.21 -2.32 2.42
N LYS A 166 -13.95 -1.05 2.73
CA LYS A 166 -13.00 -0.65 3.78
C LYS A 166 -13.38 -1.22 5.15
N LYS A 167 -14.65 -1.14 5.54
CA LYS A 167 -15.15 -1.69 6.82
C LYS A 167 -14.94 -3.20 6.91
N ILE A 168 -15.35 -3.94 5.89
CA ILE A 168 -15.21 -5.42 5.88
C ILE A 168 -13.73 -5.82 5.82
N THR A 169 -12.88 -5.07 5.11
CA THR A 169 -11.43 -5.29 5.09
C THR A 169 -10.80 -5.07 6.46
N LYS A 170 -11.25 -4.05 7.21
CA LYS A 170 -10.84 -3.83 8.60
C LYS A 170 -11.28 -4.97 9.52
N GLU A 171 -12.50 -5.48 9.37
CA GLU A 171 -12.99 -6.67 10.09
C GLU A 171 -12.09 -7.89 9.81
N LEU A 172 -11.70 -8.09 8.55
CA LEU A 172 -10.81 -9.17 8.14
C LEU A 172 -9.42 -9.04 8.78
N ARG A 173 -8.84 -7.82 8.80
CA ARG A 173 -7.56 -7.55 9.46
C ARG A 173 -7.61 -7.91 10.95
N ILE A 174 -8.63 -7.45 11.67
CA ILE A 174 -8.80 -7.76 13.10
C ILE A 174 -8.93 -9.27 13.32
N GLU A 175 -9.65 -9.98 12.45
CA GLU A 175 -9.80 -11.44 12.55
C GLU A 175 -8.48 -12.18 12.28
N LYS A 176 -7.66 -11.68 11.36
CA LYS A 176 -6.29 -12.16 11.10
C LYS A 176 -5.38 -11.94 12.30
N GLU A 177 -5.41 -10.76 12.90
CA GLU A 177 -4.63 -10.41 14.10
C GLU A 177 -5.00 -11.27 15.31
N LYS A 178 -6.26 -11.68 15.47
CA LYS A 178 -6.66 -12.66 16.52
C LYS A 178 -6.00 -14.02 16.34
N CYS A 179 -5.65 -14.38 15.11
CA CYS A 179 -4.96 -15.64 14.80
C CYS A 179 -3.44 -15.49 14.79
N SER A 180 -2.89 -14.31 15.09
CA SER A 180 -1.45 -14.00 15.02
C SER A 180 -0.55 -14.97 15.80
N ASN A 181 -1.05 -15.57 16.88
CA ASN A 181 -0.32 -16.60 17.63
C ASN A 181 0.04 -17.84 16.79
N LYS A 182 -0.71 -18.13 15.73
CA LYS A 182 -0.46 -19.25 14.81
C LYS A 182 0.46 -18.86 13.64
N ALA A 183 0.73 -17.57 13.46
CA ALA A 183 1.58 -17.08 12.39
C ALA A 183 3.06 -17.24 12.72
N LYS A 184 3.83 -17.47 11.66
CA LYS A 184 5.29 -17.36 11.72
C LYS A 184 5.68 -15.89 11.93
N THR A 185 6.77 -15.68 12.63
CA THR A 185 7.37 -14.35 12.76
C THR A 185 8.22 -14.08 11.53
N LYS A 186 8.00 -12.94 10.87
CA LYS A 186 8.87 -12.35 9.85
C LYS A 186 9.41 -11.02 10.36
N TYR A 187 10.31 -10.41 9.61
CA TYR A 187 10.94 -9.14 10.02
C TYR A 187 10.82 -8.13 8.89
N LEU A 188 10.29 -6.96 9.21
CA LEU A 188 10.25 -5.80 8.33
C LEU A 188 11.52 -4.99 8.57
N LEU A 189 12.39 -4.93 7.57
CA LEU A 189 13.54 -4.05 7.54
C LEU A 189 13.19 -2.80 6.75
N LEU A 190 13.37 -1.65 7.37
CA LEU A 190 13.24 -0.33 6.76
C LEU A 190 14.62 0.31 6.82
N PHE A 191 15.03 0.96 5.74
CA PHE A 191 16.31 1.65 5.67
C PHE A 191 16.14 3.02 5.01
N GLU A 192 16.95 3.98 5.45
CA GLU A 192 17.13 5.25 4.78
C GLU A 192 18.62 5.57 4.77
N GLU A 193 19.24 5.39 3.61
CA GLU A 193 20.69 5.43 3.45
C GLU A 193 21.11 6.58 2.55
N TYR A 194 22.31 7.09 2.81
CA TYR A 194 22.91 8.13 1.99
C TYR A 194 23.31 7.56 0.62
N CYS A 195 22.89 8.22 -0.47
CA CYS A 195 23.19 7.80 -1.84
C CYS A 195 23.91 8.86 -2.69
N GLY A 196 24.40 9.95 -2.09
CA GLY A 196 25.06 11.06 -2.79
C GLY A 196 24.22 12.33 -2.80
#